data_AF-A0A7X2CB12-F1
#
_entry.id   AF-A0A7X2CB12-F1
#
_cell.length_a   1.000
_cell.length_b   1.000
_cell.length_c   1.000
_cell.angle_alpha   90.00
_cell.angle_beta   90.00
_cell.angle_gamma   90.00
#
_symmetry.space_group_name_H-M   'P 1'
#
loop_
_entity.id
_entity.type
_entity.pdbx_description
1 polymer ?
#
loop_
_entity_poly.entity_id
_entity_poly.type
_entity_poly.pdbx_seq_one_letter_code
_entity_poly.pdbx_strand_id
1 'polypeptide(L)' 'VYEEVPGWTESTVGAKTLEELPENARAYIKRVEALIGAPIDIVSTGPDRNETIVLRHPFA' A
#
# COMPACT_ATOMS: atom_id res chain seq x y z
N VAL A 1 2.94 21.69 -8.44
CA VAL A 1 2.59 21.94 -7.02
C VAL A 1 2.63 20.59 -6.33
N TYR A 2 3.28 20.49 -5.17
CA TYR A 2 3.41 19.24 -4.41
C TYR A 2 2.48 19.23 -3.19
N GLU A 3 2.17 18.04 -2.71
CA GLU A 3 1.46 17.78 -1.46
C GLU A 3 2.39 17.04 -0.51
N GLU A 4 2.39 17.45 0.76
CA GLU A 4 3.14 16.80 1.83
C GLU A 4 2.18 15.97 2.69
N VAL A 5 2.61 14.77 3.06
CA VAL A 5 1.85 13.85 3.92
C VAL A 5 2.76 13.27 5.01
N PRO A 6 2.22 12.86 6.17
CA PRO A 6 3.02 12.21 7.21
C PRO A 6 3.69 10.93 6.71
N GLY A 7 4.98 10.76 7.01
CA GLY A 7 5.71 9.51 6.76
C GLY A 7 5.48 8.46 7.85
N TRP A 8 6.22 7.36 7.75
CA TRP A 8 6.25 6.29 8.75
C TRP A 8 7.71 5.86 9.00
N THR A 9 7.98 5.25 10.16
CA THR A 9 9.33 4.79 10.54
C THR A 9 9.42 3.28 10.69
N GLU A 10 8.28 2.64 10.87
CA GLU A 10 8.09 1.21 11.02
C GLU A 10 8.30 0.51 9.67
N SER A 11 8.84 -0.71 9.71
CA SER A 11 9.07 -1.49 8.50
C SER A 11 7.74 -1.89 7.84
N THR A 12 7.67 -1.73 6.53
CA THR A 12 6.63 -2.35 5.69
C THR A 12 7.09 -3.66 5.07
N VAL A 13 8.38 -4.03 5.25
CA VAL A 13 8.99 -5.17 4.58
C VAL A 13 8.31 -6.46 5.00
N GLY A 14 7.80 -7.19 4.00
CA GLY A 14 7.18 -8.50 4.18
C GLY A 14 5.77 -8.51 4.77
N ALA A 15 5.12 -7.35 4.93
CA ALA A 15 3.71 -7.29 5.30
C ALA A 15 2.84 -7.98 4.24
N LYS A 16 1.87 -8.80 4.68
CA LYS A 16 1.00 -9.64 3.84
C LYS A 16 -0.46 -9.20 3.87
N THR A 17 -0.78 -8.29 4.79
CA THR A 17 -2.10 -7.67 4.93
C THR A 17 -1.98 -6.15 5.02
N LEU A 18 -3.05 -5.41 4.73
CA LEU A 18 -3.04 -3.95 4.86
C LEU A 18 -2.87 -3.54 6.32
N GLU A 19 -3.47 -4.29 7.25
CA GLU A 19 -3.52 -3.98 8.67
C GLU A 19 -2.13 -4.05 9.32
N GLU A 20 -1.21 -4.84 8.75
CA GLU A 20 0.20 -4.90 9.15
C GLU A 20 0.99 -3.65 8.72
N LEU A 21 0.48 -2.85 7.78
CA LEU A 21 1.12 -1.61 7.37
C LEU A 21 0.87 -0.49 8.39
N PRO A 22 1.86 0.41 8.59
CA PRO A 22 1.69 1.61 9.40
C PRO A 22 0.49 2.44 8.94
N GLU A 23 -0.18 3.10 9.89
CA GLU A 23 -1.38 3.91 9.60
C GLU A 23 -1.11 4.94 8.50
N ASN A 24 0.03 5.63 8.55
CA ASN A 24 0.41 6.63 7.56
C ASN A 24 0.71 6.01 6.18
N ALA A 25 1.19 4.77 6.12
CA ALA A 25 1.38 4.05 4.85
C ALA A 25 0.03 3.70 4.21
N ARG A 26 -0.94 3.24 5.01
CA ARG A 26 -2.32 3.02 4.54
C ARG A 26 -2.99 4.32 4.10
N ALA A 27 -2.78 5.41 4.83
CA ALA A 27 -3.29 6.72 4.45
C ALA A 27 -2.69 7.22 3.14
N TYR A 28 -1.38 6.97 2.92
CA TYR A 28 -0.71 7.29 1.66
C TYR A 28 -1.31 6.53 0.46
N ILE A 29 -1.52 5.22 0.60
CA ILE A 29 -2.18 4.40 -0.44
C ILE A 29 -3.54 5.00 -0.81
N LYS A 30 -4.40 5.29 0.19
CA LYS A 30 -5.71 5.91 -0.02
C LYS A 30 -5.61 7.28 -0.70
N ARG A 31 -4.59 8.07 -0.36
CA ARG A 31 -4.39 9.38 -0.99
C ARG A 31 -4.04 9.25 -2.46
N VAL A 32 -3.16 8.29 -2.81
CA VAL A 32 -2.81 8.01 -4.20
C VAL A 32 -4.04 7.55 -4.98
N GLU A 33 -4.84 6.61 -4.44
CA GLU A 33 -6.10 6.17 -5.07
C GLU A 33 -7.04 7.34 -5.36
N ALA A 34 -7.22 8.25 -4.40
CA ALA A 34 -8.07 9.43 -4.55
C ALA A 34 -7.56 10.40 -5.62
N LEU A 35 -6.24 10.53 -5.79
CA LEU A 35 -5.63 11.40 -6.79
C LEU A 35 -5.73 10.83 -8.21
N ILE A 36 -5.56 9.51 -8.36
CA ILE A 36 -5.58 8.86 -9.67
C ILE A 36 -6.98 8.41 -10.11
N GLY A 37 -7.93 8.34 -9.18
CA GLY A 37 -9.31 7.90 -9.44
C GLY A 37 -9.43 6.39 -9.73
N ALA A 38 -8.48 5.59 -9.27
CA ALA A 38 -8.40 4.15 -9.49
C ALA A 38 -7.91 3.44 -8.22
N PRO A 39 -8.35 2.19 -7.97
CA PRO A 39 -7.94 1.43 -6.80
C PRO A 39 -6.51 0.89 -6.94
N ILE A 40 -5.82 0.75 -5.82
CA ILE A 40 -4.56 0.01 -5.71
C ILE A 40 -4.91 -1.40 -5.26
N ASP A 41 -4.98 -2.32 -6.21
CA ASP A 41 -5.41 -3.69 -5.93
C ASP A 41 -4.30 -4.61 -5.41
N ILE A 42 -3.04 -4.24 -5.63
CA ILE A 42 -1.85 -5.04 -5.30
C ILE A 42 -0.76 -4.15 -4.74
N VAL A 43 -0.17 -4.54 -3.60
CA VAL A 43 0.96 -3.86 -2.96
C VAL A 43 2.08 -4.86 -2.73
N SER A 44 3.24 -4.67 -3.38
CA SER A 44 4.44 -5.45 -3.09
C SER A 44 5.18 -4.84 -1.90
N THR A 45 5.51 -5.67 -0.93
CA THR A 45 6.15 -5.26 0.33
C THR A 45 7.57 -5.82 0.45
N GLY A 46 8.06 -6.56 -0.54
CA GLY A 46 9.39 -7.13 -0.53
C GLY A 46 9.70 -7.97 -1.77
N PRO A 47 10.92 -8.53 -1.86
CA PRO A 47 11.37 -9.30 -3.02
C PRO A 47 10.78 -10.72 -3.13
N ASP A 48 10.30 -11.33 -2.04
CA ASP A 48 9.72 -12.67 -2.09
C ASP A 48 8.30 -12.63 -2.68
N ARG A 49 7.91 -13.68 -3.41
CA ARG A 49 6.59 -13.80 -4.03
C ARG A 49 5.43 -13.66 -3.03
N ASN A 50 5.64 -14.10 -1.78
CA ASN A 50 4.63 -14.03 -0.73
C ASN A 50 4.64 -12.71 0.04
N GLU A 51 5.53 -11.78 -0.30
CA GLU A 51 5.58 -10.41 0.22
C GLU A 51 4.78 -9.49 -0.71
N THR A 52 3.52 -9.87 -0.92
CA THR A 52 2.58 -9.18 -1.78
C THR A 52 1.18 -9.25 -1.19
N ILE A 53 0.58 -8.09 -0.98
CA ILE A 53 -0.81 -7.95 -0.55
C ILE A 53 -1.66 -7.90 -1.82
N VAL A 54 -2.60 -8.83 -1.97
CA VAL A 54 -3.56 -8.86 -3.09
C VAL A 54 -4.96 -8.59 -2.53
N LEU A 55 -5.46 -7.37 -2.75
CA LEU A 55 -6.79 -6.93 -2.30
C LEU A 55 -7.88 -7.34 -3.29
N ARG A 56 -7.56 -7.25 -4.58
CA ARG A 56 -8.42 -7.70 -5.67
C ARG A 56 -7.56 -8.42 -6.70
N HIS A 57 -7.87 -9.69 -6.94
CA HIS A 57 -7.14 -10.47 -7.93
C HIS A 57 -7.64 -10.09 -9.35
N PRO A 58 -6.75 -9.74 -10.31
CA PRO A 58 -7.17 -9.25 -11.64
C PRO A 58 -7.96 -10.25 -12.51
N PHE A 59 -7.92 -11.54 -12.17
CA PHE A 59 -8.56 -12.63 -12.92
C PHE A 59 -9.56 -13.46 -12.11
N ALA A 60 -9.91 -13.03 -10.89
CA ALA A 60 -10.90 -13.72 -10.06
C ALA A 60 -12.32 -13.18 -10.31
#